data_AF-A0A937T7Y3-F1
#
_entry.id   AF-A0A937T7Y3-F1
#
_cell.length_a   1.000
_cell.length_b   1.000
_cell.length_c   1.000
_cell.angle_alpha   90.00
_cell.angle_beta   90.00
_cell.angle_gamma   90.00
#
_symmetry.space_group_name_H-M   'P 1'
#
loop_
_entity.id
_entity.type
_entity.pdbx_description
1 polymer ?
#
loop_
_entity_poly.entity_id
_entity_poly.type
_entity_poly.pdbx_seq_one_letter_code
_entity_poly.pdbx_strand_id
1 'polypeptide(L)'
;MKKILIFFFVLALMLTPIAVTQAQIFDTIVPCTDSCGWNDIVQLGDNILSFLIAFAVVIATIMFTYAGFLYLTAGGNPSRLSKAHSIFINVGIGFIFVLGAFLIVKLILDTFQR
;
A
#
# COMPACT_ATOMS: atom_id res chain seq x y z
N MET A 1 -26.31 -6.25 6.25
CA MET A 1 -25.24 -5.37 6.80
C MET A 1 -23.83 -5.92 6.52
N LYS A 2 -23.51 -7.18 6.86
CA LYS A 2 -22.30 -7.88 6.35
C LYS A 2 -22.20 -7.87 4.81
N LYS A 3 -23.35 -7.93 4.13
CA LYS A 3 -23.48 -7.89 2.66
C LYS A 3 -22.98 -6.59 2.00
N ILE A 4 -23.07 -5.43 2.67
CA ILE A 4 -22.60 -4.15 2.11
C ILE A 4 -21.07 -4.03 2.24
N LEU A 5 -20.53 -4.56 3.35
CA LEU A 5 -19.09 -4.67 3.62
C LEU A 5 -18.45 -5.69 2.69
N ILE A 6 -19.14 -6.82 2.42
CA ILE A 6 -18.75 -7.80 1.41
C ILE A 6 -18.85 -7.20 0.01
N PHE A 7 -19.86 -6.38 -0.30
CA PHE A 7 -19.98 -5.74 -1.63
C PHE A 7 -18.87 -4.72 -1.88
N PHE A 8 -18.51 -3.90 -0.89
CA PHE A 8 -17.39 -2.95 -0.98
C PHE A 8 -16.03 -3.67 -0.99
N PHE A 9 -15.91 -4.77 -0.24
CA PHE A 9 -14.74 -5.65 -0.27
C PHE A 9 -14.61 -6.37 -1.61
N VAL A 10 -15.71 -6.80 -2.25
CA VAL A 10 -15.74 -7.41 -3.59
C VAL A 10 -15.48 -6.37 -4.68
N LEU A 11 -15.96 -5.14 -4.53
CA LEU A 11 -15.66 -4.03 -5.44
C LEU A 11 -14.18 -3.62 -5.34
N ALA A 12 -13.63 -3.57 -4.13
CA ALA A 12 -12.20 -3.42 -3.90
C ALA A 12 -11.42 -4.61 -4.48
N LEU A 13 -11.90 -5.85 -4.31
CA LEU A 13 -11.29 -7.08 -4.85
C LEU A 13 -11.38 -7.20 -6.38
N MET A 14 -12.33 -6.51 -7.02
CA MET A 14 -12.46 -6.40 -8.47
C MET A 14 -11.67 -5.23 -9.06
N LEU A 15 -11.33 -4.22 -8.26
CA LEU A 15 -10.40 -3.13 -8.62
C LEU A 15 -8.94 -3.48 -8.29
N THR A 16 -8.70 -4.35 -7.31
CA THR A 16 -7.36 -4.86 -6.98
C THR A 16 -6.66 -5.59 -8.13
N PRO A 17 -7.31 -6.33 -9.05
CA PRO A 17 -6.59 -6.94 -10.16
C PRO A 17 -5.94 -5.86 -11.01
N ILE A 18 -6.55 -4.69 -11.20
CA ILE A 18 -6.01 -3.62 -12.06
C ILE A 18 -4.75 -2.98 -11.43
N ALA A 19 -4.71 -2.90 -10.10
CA ALA A 19 -3.53 -2.45 -9.36
C ALA A 19 -2.44 -3.53 -9.27
N VAL A 20 -2.83 -4.80 -9.20
CA VAL A 20 -1.90 -5.94 -9.08
C VAL A 20 -1.37 -6.38 -10.45
N THR A 21 -2.10 -6.19 -11.56
CA THR A 21 -1.63 -6.58 -12.91
C THR A 21 -0.49 -5.72 -13.44
N GLN A 22 -0.24 -4.55 -12.87
CA GLN A 22 0.96 -3.75 -13.17
C GLN A 22 2.17 -4.17 -12.30
N ALA A 23 1.92 -4.86 -11.19
CA ALA A 23 2.97 -5.48 -10.39
C ALA A 23 3.07 -6.95 -10.79
N GLN A 24 3.88 -7.26 -11.80
CA GLN A 24 4.32 -8.63 -12.04
C GLN A 24 5.23 -9.03 -10.87
N ILE A 25 4.64 -9.50 -9.77
CA ILE A 25 5.36 -9.69 -8.51
C ILE A 25 6.36 -10.83 -8.63
N PHE A 26 6.05 -11.94 -9.29
CA PHE A 26 6.86 -13.15 -9.14
C PHE A 26 7.93 -13.35 -10.22
N ASP A 27 7.64 -12.96 -11.48
CA ASP A 27 8.63 -13.08 -12.57
C ASP A 27 9.65 -11.92 -12.60
N THR A 28 9.37 -10.81 -11.91
CA THR A 28 10.28 -9.65 -11.87
C THR A 28 11.15 -9.63 -10.62
N ILE A 29 10.73 -10.24 -9.49
CA ILE A 29 11.55 -10.18 -8.25
C ILE A 29 12.95 -10.73 -8.50
N VAL A 30 13.13 -11.82 -9.24
CA VAL A 30 14.47 -12.33 -9.58
C VAL A 30 14.75 -12.02 -11.06
N PRO A 31 15.47 -10.93 -11.38
CA PRO A 31 15.67 -10.49 -12.77
C PRO A 31 16.67 -11.35 -13.58
N CYS A 32 17.35 -12.33 -12.96
CA CYS A 32 18.38 -13.10 -13.64
C CYS A 32 18.43 -14.57 -13.17
N THR A 33 18.63 -15.49 -14.12
CA THR A 33 18.80 -16.93 -13.85
C THR A 33 20.17 -17.45 -14.28
N ASP A 34 20.77 -16.87 -15.33
CA ASP A 34 22.12 -17.21 -15.81
C ASP A 34 22.84 -15.93 -16.28
N SER A 35 23.92 -15.53 -15.59
CA SER A 35 24.73 -14.29 -15.73
C SER A 35 24.14 -12.99 -15.18
N CYS A 36 24.09 -12.88 -13.84
CA CYS A 36 23.70 -11.65 -13.15
C CYS A 36 24.84 -10.61 -13.13
N GLY A 37 24.54 -9.37 -13.53
CA GLY A 37 25.42 -8.21 -13.45
C GLY A 37 25.04 -7.24 -12.32
N TRP A 38 25.78 -6.14 -12.20
CA TRP A 38 25.51 -5.10 -11.18
C TRP A 38 24.13 -4.44 -11.34
N ASN A 39 23.59 -4.36 -12.56
CA ASN A 39 22.26 -3.81 -12.81
C ASN A 39 21.13 -4.69 -12.26
N ASP A 40 21.29 -6.02 -12.25
CA ASP A 40 20.26 -6.95 -11.81
C ASP A 40 20.04 -6.88 -10.30
N ILE A 41 21.09 -6.57 -9.53
CA ILE A 41 21.01 -6.35 -8.08
C ILE A 41 20.22 -5.07 -7.77
N VAL A 42 20.43 -4.00 -8.54
CA VAL A 42 19.68 -2.75 -8.40
C VAL A 42 18.21 -2.98 -8.76
N GLN A 43 17.95 -3.74 -9.82
CA GLN A 43 16.60 -4.04 -10.29
C GLN A 43 15.84 -4.96 -9.33
N LEU A 44 16.53 -5.93 -8.71
CA LEU A 44 16.01 -6.74 -7.60
C LEU A 44 15.53 -5.85 -6.43
N GLY A 45 16.30 -4.82 -6.08
CA GLY A 45 15.94 -3.85 -5.06
C GLY A 45 14.64 -3.09 -5.36
N ASP A 46 14.48 -2.61 -6.61
CA ASP A 46 13.27 -1.89 -7.03
C ASP A 46 12.03 -2.80 -7.06
N ASN A 47 12.20 -4.06 -7.44
CA ASN A 47 11.12 -5.03 -7.48
C ASN A 47 10.66 -5.43 -6.06
N ILE A 48 11.59 -5.61 -5.12
CA ILE A 48 11.27 -5.83 -3.70
C ILE A 48 10.53 -4.63 -3.12
N LEU A 49 10.97 -3.41 -3.44
CA LEU A 49 10.33 -2.19 -2.96
C LEU A 49 8.90 -2.07 -3.49
N SER A 50 8.69 -2.29 -4.78
CA SER A 50 7.36 -2.29 -5.40
C SER A 50 6.45 -3.35 -4.78
N PHE A 51 6.97 -4.53 -4.45
CA PHE A 51 6.20 -5.55 -3.75
C PHE A 51 5.80 -5.13 -2.33
N LEU A 52 6.72 -4.56 -1.56
CA LEU A 52 6.44 -4.06 -0.21
C LEU A 52 5.35 -2.97 -0.22
N ILE A 53 5.38 -2.09 -1.21
CA ILE A 53 4.42 -0.99 -1.33
C ILE A 53 3.06 -1.51 -1.76
N ALA A 54 3.00 -2.42 -2.73
CA ALA A 54 1.74 -3.06 -3.10
C ALA A 54 1.06 -3.69 -1.88
N PHE A 55 1.84 -4.38 -1.03
CA PHE A 55 1.34 -4.95 0.22
C PHE A 55 0.89 -3.88 1.23
N ALA A 56 1.68 -2.81 1.40
CA ALA A 56 1.36 -1.70 2.30
C ALA A 56 0.07 -0.97 1.88
N VAL A 57 -0.15 -0.75 0.59
CA VAL A 57 -1.34 -0.09 0.05
C VAL A 57 -2.61 -0.90 0.33
N VAL A 58 -2.55 -2.23 0.21
CA VAL A 58 -3.69 -3.10 0.54
C VAL A 58 -4.06 -2.96 2.03
N ILE A 59 -3.08 -3.00 2.92
CA ILE A 59 -3.30 -2.83 4.37
C ILE A 59 -3.84 -1.44 4.68
N ALA A 60 -3.25 -0.39 4.08
CA ALA A 60 -3.69 0.99 4.26
C ALA A 60 -5.15 1.15 3.85
N THR A 61 -5.57 0.58 2.72
CA THR A 61 -6.95 0.65 2.23
C THR A 61 -7.95 0.05 3.23
N ILE A 62 -7.61 -1.08 3.87
CA ILE A 62 -8.45 -1.72 4.89
C ILE A 62 -8.58 -0.82 6.13
N MET A 63 -7.46 -0.26 6.60
CA MET A 63 -7.43 0.64 7.76
C MET A 63 -8.22 1.93 7.51
N PHE A 64 -8.06 2.55 6.34
CA PHE A 64 -8.81 3.75 5.94
C PHE A 64 -10.32 3.47 5.88
N THR A 65 -10.72 2.32 5.33
CA THR A 65 -12.14 1.92 5.26
C THR A 65 -12.74 1.75 6.66
N TYR A 66 -12.01 1.11 7.57
CA TYR A 66 -12.46 0.95 8.96
C TYR A 66 -12.59 2.29 9.70
N ALA A 67 -11.60 3.18 9.53
CA ALA A 67 -11.63 4.51 10.12
C ALA A 67 -12.80 5.36 9.59
N GLY A 68 -13.05 5.31 8.28
CA GLY A 68 -14.19 5.98 7.65
C GLY A 68 -15.54 5.47 8.18
N PHE A 69 -15.67 4.16 8.39
CA PHE A 69 -16.90 3.60 8.97
C PHE A 69 -17.13 4.03 10.41
N LEU A 70 -16.08 4.06 11.23
CA LEU A 70 -16.16 4.56 12.62
C LEU A 70 -16.57 6.04 12.67
N TYR A 71 -16.09 6.83 11.70
CA TYR A 71 -16.45 8.24 11.58
C TYR A 71 -17.93 8.41 11.20
N LEU A 72 -18.42 7.68 10.20
CA LEU A 72 -19.80 7.75 9.74
C LEU A 72 -20.81 7.24 10.80
N THR A 73 -20.42 6.23 11.58
CA THR A 73 -21.28 5.65 12.64
C THR A 73 -21.21 6.41 13.97
N ALA A 74 -20.37 7.45 14.09
CA ALA A 74 -20.26 8.24 15.32
C ALA A 74 -21.54 9.04 15.64
N GLY A 75 -22.39 9.34 14.66
CA GLY A 75 -23.78 9.80 14.87
C GLY A 75 -23.95 11.02 15.78
N GLY A 76 -22.94 11.88 15.89
CA GLY A 76 -22.96 13.06 16.76
C GLY A 76 -22.48 12.83 18.20
N ASN A 77 -22.02 11.63 18.57
CA ASN A 77 -21.39 11.41 19.87
C ASN A 77 -19.94 11.93 19.87
N PRO A 78 -19.60 12.98 20.66
CA PRO A 78 -18.30 13.63 20.62
C PRO A 78 -17.15 12.68 21.03
N SER A 79 -17.41 11.69 21.88
CA SER A 79 -16.41 10.71 22.30
C SER A 79 -15.99 9.79 21.15
N ARG A 80 -16.96 9.35 20.33
CA ARG A 80 -16.67 8.51 19.15
C ARG A 80 -16.09 9.31 17.99
N LEU A 81 -16.49 10.57 17.85
CA LEU A 81 -15.94 11.49 16.85
C LEU A 81 -14.46 11.80 17.11
N SER A 82 -14.09 12.10 18.35
CA SER A 82 -12.70 12.29 18.76
C SER A 82 -11.85 11.04 18.52
N LYS A 83 -12.42 9.86 18.81
CA LYS A 83 -11.73 8.58 18.59
C LYS A 83 -11.58 8.22 17.11
N ALA A 84 -12.53 8.60 16.25
CA ALA A 84 -12.38 8.45 14.81
C ALA A 84 -11.30 9.40 14.25
N HIS A 85 -11.23 10.64 14.75
CA HIS A 85 -10.20 11.62 14.36
C HIS A 85 -8.79 11.15 14.69
N SER A 86 -8.56 10.62 15.89
CA SER A 86 -7.23 10.13 16.28
C SER A 86 -6.78 8.96 15.42
N ILE A 87 -7.68 8.04 15.07
CA ILE A 87 -7.37 6.94 14.15
C ILE A 87 -7.06 7.49 12.75
N PHE A 88 -7.83 8.47 12.25
CA PHE A 88 -7.60 9.06 10.93
C PHE A 88 -6.24 9.74 10.84
N ILE A 89 -5.83 10.49 11.87
CA ILE A 89 -4.51 11.13 11.97
C ILE A 89 -3.40 10.06 12.01
N ASN A 90 -3.56 9.01 12.82
CA ASN A 90 -2.55 7.94 12.91
C ASN A 90 -2.36 7.21 11.57
N VAL A 91 -3.45 6.93 10.86
CA VAL A 91 -3.38 6.30 9.52
C VAL A 91 -2.76 7.28 8.51
N GLY A 92 -3.10 8.57 8.56
CA GLY A 92 -2.51 9.59 7.70
C GLY A 92 -0.99 9.72 7.87
N ILE A 93 -0.50 9.70 9.12
CA ILE A 93 0.93 9.70 9.42
C ILE A 93 1.59 8.43 8.85
N GLY A 94 1.00 7.25 9.09
CA GLY A 94 1.51 5.99 8.53
C GLY A 94 1.61 6.00 7.01
N PHE A 95 0.63 6.60 6.33
CA PHE A 95 0.64 6.73 4.87
C PHE A 95 1.76 7.65 4.37
N ILE A 96 1.99 8.77 5.05
CA ILE A 96 3.12 9.67 4.78
C ILE A 96 4.47 8.93 4.92
N PHE A 97 4.63 8.10 5.95
CA PHE A 97 5.86 7.34 6.15
C PHE A 97 6.12 6.32 5.04
N VAL A 98 5.08 5.61 4.58
CA VAL A 98 5.19 4.64 3.48
C VAL A 98 5.58 5.34 2.18
N LEU A 99 4.93 6.47 1.85
CA LEU A 99 5.28 7.26 0.66
C LEU A 99 6.69 7.86 0.75
N GLY A 100 7.10 8.33 1.93
CA GLY A 100 8.43 8.85 2.17
C GLY A 100 9.52 7.78 2.00
N ALA A 101 9.32 6.60 2.60
CA ALA A 101 10.23 5.47 2.45
C ALA A 101 10.37 5.03 0.98
N PHE A 102 9.26 4.98 0.24
CA PHE A 102 9.29 4.68 -1.19
C PHE A 102 10.14 5.67 -1.98
N LEU A 103 9.90 6.97 -1.78
CA LEU A 103 10.64 8.01 -2.49
C LEU A 103 12.14 7.94 -2.23
N ILE A 104 12.53 7.74 -0.96
CA ILE A 104 13.94 7.69 -0.56
C ILE A 104 14.63 6.50 -1.21
N VAL A 105 14.05 5.30 -1.13
CA VAL A 105 14.68 4.11 -1.70
C VAL A 105 14.74 4.20 -3.22
N LYS A 106 13.68 4.68 -3.87
CA LYS A 106 13.67 4.87 -5.33
C LYS A 106 14.71 5.89 -5.78
N LEU A 107 14.90 6.98 -5.02
CA LEU A 107 15.92 7.99 -5.30
C LEU A 107 17.34 7.40 -5.18
N ILE A 108 17.59 6.58 -4.17
CA ILE A 108 18.88 5.90 -3.99
C ILE A 108 19.14 4.96 -5.16
N LEU A 109 18.18 4.08 -5.49
CA LEU A 109 18.31 3.12 -6.60
C LEU A 109 18.55 3.80 -7.95
N ASP A 110 17.80 4.87 -8.26
CA ASP A 110 17.96 5.66 -9.49
C ASP A 110 19.34 6.35 -9.56
N THR A 111 19.87 6.79 -8.42
CA THR A 111 21.22 7.39 -8.35
C THR A 111 22.33 6.38 -8.64
N PHE A 112 22.18 5.13 -8.18
CA PHE A 112 23.15 4.07 -8.42
C PHE A 112 23.11 3.50 -9.83
N GLN A 113 22.03 3.74 -10.59
CA GLN A 113 21.86 3.24 -11.95
C GLN A 113 22.49 4.16 -13.03
N ARG A 114 23.00 5.34 -12.64
CA ARG A 114 23.81 6.23 -13.49
C ARG A 114 25.31 5.94 -13.37
#